data_AF-A0A7S4KVI3-F1
#
_entry.id   AF-A0A7S4KVI3-F1
#
_cell.length_a   1.000
_cell.length_b   1.000
_cell.length_c   1.000
_cell.angle_alpha   90.00
_cell.angle_beta   90.00
_cell.angle_gamma   90.00
#
_symmetry.space_group_name_H-M   'P 1'
#
loop_
_entity.id
_entity.type
_entity.pdbx_description
1 polymer ?
#
loop_
_entity_poly.entity_id
_entity_poly.type
_entity_poly.pdbx_seq_one_letter_code
_entity_poly.pdbx_strand_id
1 'polypeptide(L)'
;DGNVEGVVFSSTVKSGCHLLWEWLPETLWSIEVCSCSYEEDIQWRNLPNTIKVFLAAYNKLYGSFHVKDLPDAIIVVFLKSNNLSGTLDFTQILKDLVGLDLSKNNFTGEIDL
;
A
#
# COMPACT_ATOMS: atom_id res chain seq x y z
N ASP A 1 13.02 -20.12 9.75
CA ASP A 1 12.53 -20.16 11.15
C ASP A 1 11.02 -20.40 11.24
N GLY A 2 10.27 -20.30 10.13
CA GLY A 2 8.82 -20.53 10.08
C GLY A 2 8.00 -19.23 10.07
N ASN A 3 8.65 -18.07 10.07
CA ASN A 3 7.99 -16.78 10.05
C ASN A 3 7.38 -16.47 8.68
N VAL A 4 6.22 -15.80 8.68
CA VAL A 4 5.60 -15.31 7.45
C VAL A 4 6.22 -13.95 7.13
N GLU A 5 6.90 -13.89 5.99
CA GLU A 5 7.68 -12.73 5.57
C GLU A 5 7.05 -11.96 4.40
N GLY A 6 6.20 -12.63 3.61
CA GLY A 6 5.48 -12.02 2.51
C GLY A 6 4.10 -12.64 2.32
N VAL A 7 3.15 -11.85 1.84
CA VAL A 7 1.82 -12.32 1.43
C VAL A 7 1.58 -11.92 -0.02
N VAL A 8 1.26 -12.92 -0.85
CA VAL A 8 0.95 -12.75 -2.28
C VAL A 8 -0.45 -13.27 -2.56
N PHE A 9 -1.29 -12.43 -3.16
CA PHE A 9 -2.61 -12.79 -3.65
C PHE A 9 -2.51 -13.12 -5.14
N SER A 10 -2.79 -14.37 -5.50
CA SER A 10 -2.63 -14.86 -6.88
C SER A 10 -3.95 -14.97 -7.65
N SER A 11 -5.08 -14.62 -7.05
CA SER A 11 -6.41 -14.75 -7.66
C SER A 11 -7.33 -13.65 -7.17
N THR A 12 -8.47 -13.50 -7.85
CA THR A 12 -9.55 -12.60 -7.42
C THR A 12 -9.90 -12.85 -5.96
N VAL A 13 -9.82 -11.80 -5.14
CA VAL A 13 -10.26 -11.87 -3.75
C VAL A 13 -11.77 -11.75 -3.73
N LYS A 14 -12.44 -12.61 -2.94
CA LYS A 14 -13.90 -12.56 -2.82
C LYS A 14 -14.33 -11.21 -2.26
N SER A 15 -15.38 -10.64 -2.83
CA SER A 15 -16.01 -9.41 -2.32
C SER A 15 -16.35 -9.55 -0.83
N GLY A 16 -15.98 -8.55 -0.03
CA GLY A 16 -16.17 -8.55 1.43
C GLY A 16 -15.12 -9.32 2.23
N CYS A 17 -14.07 -9.84 1.58
CA CYS A 17 -12.88 -10.31 2.28
C CYS A 17 -11.96 -9.11 2.56
N HIS A 18 -11.80 -8.81 3.85
CA HIS A 18 -11.01 -7.70 4.36
C HIS A 18 -9.78 -8.24 5.05
N LEU A 19 -8.63 -7.61 4.83
CA LEU A 19 -7.45 -7.88 5.63
C LEU A 19 -7.56 -7.16 6.96
N LEU A 20 -7.31 -7.89 8.05
CA LEU A 20 -7.11 -7.29 9.36
C LEU A 20 -5.68 -6.75 9.42
N TRP A 21 -5.49 -5.52 8.94
CA TRP A 21 -4.17 -4.86 8.84
C TRP A 21 -3.41 -4.86 10.18
N GLU A 22 -4.14 -4.72 11.29
CA GLU A 22 -3.64 -4.78 12.67
C GLU A 22 -3.12 -6.16 13.10
N TRP A 23 -3.45 -7.23 12.39
CA TRP A 23 -3.04 -8.61 12.70
C TRP A 23 -2.02 -9.16 11.72
N LEU A 24 -1.46 -8.30 10.86
CA LEU A 24 -0.35 -8.69 10.01
C LEU A 24 0.87 -9.04 10.90
N PRO A 25 1.57 -10.16 10.62
CA PRO A 25 2.76 -10.51 11.37
C PRO A 25 3.79 -9.37 11.33
N GLU A 26 4.43 -9.05 12.46
CA GLU A 26 5.48 -8.03 12.50
C GLU A 26 6.72 -8.42 11.67
N THR A 27 6.84 -9.69 11.27
CA THR A 27 7.87 -10.18 10.36
C THR A 27 7.58 -9.92 8.89
N LEU A 28 6.35 -9.50 8.56
CA LEU A 28 5.91 -9.29 7.20
C LEU A 28 6.60 -8.06 6.59
N TRP A 29 7.34 -8.26 5.50
CA TRP A 29 8.04 -7.18 4.81
C TRP A 29 7.50 -6.92 3.40
N SER A 30 6.72 -7.84 2.82
CA SER A 30 6.08 -7.65 1.51
C SER A 30 4.59 -8.00 1.48
N ILE A 31 3.82 -7.16 0.78
CA ILE A 31 2.42 -7.40 0.43
C ILE A 31 2.27 -7.20 -1.07
N GLU A 32 1.74 -8.22 -1.75
CA GLU A 32 1.50 -8.19 -3.19
C GLU A 32 0.08 -8.65 -3.51
N VAL A 33 -0.76 -7.74 -3.97
CA VAL A 33 -2.15 -7.98 -4.37
C VAL A 33 -2.41 -7.26 -5.68
N CYS A 34 -1.86 -7.74 -6.80
CA CYS A 34 -2.02 -7.07 -8.10
C CYS A 34 -3.11 -7.73 -8.94
N SER A 35 -3.97 -6.92 -9.58
CA SER A 35 -5.02 -7.43 -10.50
C SER A 35 -5.98 -8.44 -9.87
N CYS A 36 -6.29 -8.30 -8.56
CA CYS A 36 -7.15 -9.22 -7.82
C CYS A 36 -8.58 -8.71 -7.64
N SER A 37 -8.96 -7.61 -8.30
CA SER A 37 -10.23 -6.89 -8.07
C SER A 37 -10.45 -6.52 -6.59
N TYR A 38 -9.36 -6.32 -5.84
CA TYR A 38 -9.42 -6.04 -4.41
C TYR A 38 -10.04 -4.66 -4.16
N GLU A 39 -10.99 -4.57 -3.24
CA GLU A 39 -11.78 -3.36 -3.01
C GLU A 39 -11.82 -3.08 -1.51
N GLU A 40 -10.95 -2.18 -1.06
CA GLU A 40 -10.78 -1.87 0.35
C GLU A 40 -10.23 -0.45 0.58
N ASP A 41 -10.60 0.13 1.72
CA ASP A 41 -9.96 1.30 2.32
C ASP A 41 -8.87 0.84 3.30
N ILE A 42 -7.63 0.88 2.84
CA ILE A 42 -6.47 0.37 3.57
C ILE A 42 -6.20 1.29 4.76
N GLN A 43 -6.06 0.69 5.95
CA GLN A 43 -5.63 1.40 7.14
C GLN A 43 -4.10 1.55 7.13
N TRP A 44 -3.58 2.46 6.29
CA TRP A 44 -2.14 2.62 6.01
C TRP A 44 -1.28 2.75 7.28
N ARG A 45 -1.76 3.50 8.27
CA ARG A 45 -1.07 3.72 9.56
C ARG A 45 -0.92 2.46 10.41
N ASN A 46 -1.68 1.42 10.11
CA ASN A 46 -1.66 0.15 10.84
C ASN A 46 -0.76 -0.88 10.16
N LEU A 47 -0.10 -0.53 9.05
CA LEU A 47 0.87 -1.42 8.42
C LEU A 47 2.06 -1.64 9.36
N PRO A 48 2.58 -2.89 9.46
CA PRO A 48 3.81 -3.13 10.21
C PRO A 48 4.96 -2.27 9.70
N ASN A 49 5.76 -1.73 10.62
CA ASN A 49 6.93 -0.91 10.27
C ASN A 49 8.01 -1.67 9.48
N THR A 50 7.89 -3.00 9.40
CA THR A 50 8.77 -3.90 8.64
C THR A 50 8.41 -4.00 7.16
N ILE A 51 7.25 -3.48 6.73
CA ILE A 51 6.84 -3.46 5.32
C ILE A 51 7.80 -2.59 4.51
N LYS A 52 8.43 -3.21 3.53
CA LYS A 52 9.35 -2.59 2.56
C LYS A 52 8.76 -2.52 1.16
N VAL A 53 7.88 -3.46 0.83
CA VAL A 53 7.31 -3.60 -0.51
C VAL A 53 5.80 -3.71 -0.42
N PHE A 54 5.09 -2.78 -1.06
CA PHE A 54 3.64 -2.80 -1.17
C PHE A 54 3.21 -2.67 -2.63
N LEU A 55 2.78 -3.78 -3.23
CA LEU A 55 2.35 -3.85 -4.63
C LEU A 55 0.85 -4.15 -4.68
N ALA A 56 0.04 -3.19 -5.09
CA ALA A 56 -1.41 -3.38 -5.20
C ALA A 56 -2.00 -2.72 -6.45
N ALA A 57 -1.25 -2.72 -7.55
CA ALA A 57 -1.67 -2.12 -8.80
C ALA A 57 -2.86 -2.86 -9.44
N TYR A 58 -3.69 -2.11 -10.17
CA TYR A 58 -4.84 -2.61 -10.91
C TYR A 58 -5.91 -3.27 -10.02
N ASN A 59 -6.34 -2.56 -8.98
CA ASN A 59 -7.44 -2.96 -8.12
C ASN A 59 -8.48 -1.84 -8.02
N LYS A 60 -9.32 -1.89 -6.98
CA LYS A 60 -10.35 -0.90 -6.66
C LYS A 60 -10.13 -0.33 -5.26
N LEU A 61 -8.87 -0.22 -4.82
CA LEU A 61 -8.54 0.39 -3.54
C LEU A 61 -9.09 1.81 -3.51
N TYR A 62 -9.73 2.19 -2.42
CA TYR A 62 -10.35 3.50 -2.24
C TYR A 62 -9.97 4.09 -0.89
N GLY A 63 -10.50 5.28 -0.58
CA GLY A 63 -10.15 5.99 0.65
C GLY A 63 -9.04 7.02 0.44
N SER A 64 -8.59 7.60 1.55
CA SER A 64 -7.54 8.62 1.53
C SER A 64 -6.17 7.99 1.74
N PHE A 65 -5.24 8.28 0.84
CA PHE A 65 -3.85 7.89 0.97
C PHE A 65 -3.01 9.15 1.20
N HIS A 66 -2.19 9.13 2.24
CA HIS A 66 -1.15 10.11 2.48
C HIS A 66 0.18 9.39 2.58
N VAL A 67 1.21 9.93 1.94
CA VAL A 67 2.58 9.40 1.98
C VAL A 67 3.04 9.22 3.43
N LYS A 68 2.65 10.14 4.33
CA LYS A 68 2.96 10.09 5.77
C LYS A 68 2.38 8.95 6.57
N ASP A 69 1.44 8.23 6.00
CA ASP A 69 0.85 7.06 6.64
C ASP A 69 1.60 5.78 6.26
N LEU A 70 2.63 5.85 5.40
CA LEU A 70 3.50 4.73 5.05
C LEU A 70 4.58 4.48 6.12
N PRO A 71 5.01 3.22 6.30
CA PRO A 71 6.18 2.87 7.10
C PRO A 71 7.47 3.56 6.64
N ASP A 72 8.33 3.96 7.58
CA ASP A 72 9.63 4.58 7.28
C ASP A 72 10.57 3.67 6.46
N ALA A 73 10.44 2.36 6.63
CA ALA A 73 11.27 1.36 5.95
C ALA A 73 10.82 1.06 4.51
N ILE A 74 9.82 1.78 3.99
CA ILE A 74 9.25 1.51 2.68
C ILE A 74 10.27 1.79 1.56
N ILE A 75 10.40 0.85 0.63
CA ILE A 75 11.33 0.90 -0.49
C ILE A 75 10.57 1.01 -1.81
N VAL A 76 9.47 0.25 -1.96
CA VAL A 76 8.66 0.22 -3.19
C VAL A 76 7.18 0.26 -2.87
N VAL A 77 6.47 1.21 -3.47
CA VAL A 77 5.01 1.34 -3.40
C VAL A 77 4.42 1.53 -4.79
N PHE A 78 3.73 0.51 -5.31
CA PHE A 78 3.01 0.59 -6.58
C PHE A 78 1.52 0.41 -6.36
N LEU A 79 0.79 1.51 -6.49
CA LEU A 79 -0.66 1.61 -6.30
C LEU A 79 -1.38 2.07 -7.57
N LYS A 80 -0.70 1.97 -8.73
CA LYS A 80 -1.22 2.39 -10.03
C LYS A 80 -2.59 1.78 -10.34
N SER A 81 -3.46 2.56 -10.98
CA SER A 81 -4.79 2.13 -11.42
C SER A 81 -5.65 1.63 -10.24
N ASN A 82 -5.97 2.54 -9.33
CA ASN A 82 -6.90 2.33 -8.21
C ASN A 82 -7.82 3.56 -8.10
N ASN A 83 -8.65 3.61 -7.05
CA ASN A 83 -9.60 4.70 -6.79
C ASN A 83 -9.18 5.56 -5.59
N LEU A 84 -7.90 5.52 -5.20
CA LEU A 84 -7.37 6.25 -4.05
C LEU A 84 -7.45 7.76 -4.28
N SER A 85 -7.69 8.50 -3.20
CA SER A 85 -7.79 9.95 -3.18
C SER A 85 -6.90 10.54 -2.10
N GLY A 86 -6.83 11.87 -2.02
CA GLY A 86 -6.00 12.59 -1.04
C GLY A 86 -4.96 13.48 -1.72
N THR A 87 -4.13 14.10 -0.88
CA THR A 87 -3.03 14.96 -1.31
C THR A 87 -1.69 14.26 -1.10
N LEU A 88 -0.76 14.47 -2.03
CA LEU A 88 0.56 13.86 -1.99
C LEU A 88 1.59 14.85 -1.42
N ASP A 89 1.82 14.73 -0.12
CA ASP A 89 2.82 15.51 0.61
C ASP A 89 4.10 14.67 0.78
N PHE A 90 5.16 15.02 0.06
CA PHE A 90 6.48 14.37 0.12
C PHE A 90 7.48 15.11 1.01
N THR A 91 7.04 16.06 1.84
CA THR A 91 7.93 16.77 2.76
C THR A 91 8.57 15.84 3.79
N GLN A 92 7.98 14.66 4.01
CA GLN A 92 8.63 13.61 4.78
C GLN A 92 9.72 12.91 3.98
N ILE A 93 10.84 12.65 4.64
CA ILE A 93 11.97 11.97 4.02
C ILE A 93 11.77 10.46 4.10
N LEU A 94 11.19 9.85 3.05
CA LEU A 94 11.23 8.39 2.84
C LEU A 94 12.62 7.98 2.33
N LYS A 95 13.59 7.88 3.24
CA LYS A 95 15.03 7.75 2.93
C LYS A 95 15.38 6.56 2.03
N ASP A 96 14.65 5.47 2.17
CA ASP A 96 14.92 4.21 1.47
C ASP A 96 14.01 4.01 0.25
N LEU A 97 13.13 4.97 -0.08
CA LEU A 97 12.19 4.85 -1.19
C LEU A 97 12.94 4.88 -2.53
N VAL A 98 12.84 3.78 -3.26
CA VAL A 98 13.44 3.59 -4.59
C VAL A 98 12.38 3.64 -5.69
N GLY A 99 11.14 3.21 -5.41
CA GLY A 99 10.09 3.12 -6.41
C GLY A 99 8.73 3.57 -5.89
N LEU A 100 8.12 4.52 -6.60
CA LEU A 100 6.77 4.99 -6.31
C LEU A 100 5.98 5.15 -7.61
N ASP A 101 4.86 4.44 -7.73
CA ASP A 101 3.90 4.60 -8.83
C ASP A 101 2.49 4.72 -8.28
N LEU A 102 2.00 5.96 -8.27
CA LEU A 102 0.67 6.35 -7.84
C LEU A 102 -0.24 6.74 -9.02
N SER A 103 0.21 6.50 -10.26
CA SER A 103 -0.48 6.96 -11.47
C SER A 103 -1.88 6.33 -11.63
N LYS A 104 -2.79 7.04 -12.30
CA LYS A 104 -4.18 6.58 -12.50
C LYS A 104 -4.93 6.30 -11.18
N ASN A 105 -4.88 7.27 -10.28
CA ASN A 105 -5.70 7.38 -9.09
C ASN A 105 -6.44 8.74 -9.11
N ASN A 106 -7.20 9.04 -8.06
CA ASN A 106 -7.97 10.27 -7.89
C ASN A 106 -7.28 11.28 -6.94
N PHE A 107 -5.94 11.30 -6.95
CA PHE A 107 -5.17 12.27 -6.16
C PHE A 107 -5.36 13.69 -6.67
N THR A 108 -5.36 14.64 -5.75
CA THR A 108 -5.51 16.07 -6.05
C THR A 108 -4.47 16.88 -5.26
N GLY A 109 -4.41 18.19 -5.52
CA GLY A 109 -3.43 19.07 -4.89
C GLY A 109 -2.12 19.17 -5.66
N GLU A 110 -1.20 19.95 -5.11
CA GLU A 110 0.13 20.16 -5.66
C GLU A 110 1.11 19.15 -5.04
N ILE A 111 2.11 18.75 -5.81
CA ILE A 111 3.21 17.93 -5.32
C ILE A 111 4.25 18.90 -4.76
N ASP A 112 4.46 18.87 -3.46
CA ASP A 112 5.58 19.56 -2.80
C ASP A 112 6.78 18.60 -2.77
N LEU A 113 7.91 18.99 -3.37
CA LEU A 113 9.15 18.19 -3.50
C LEU A 113 10.32 18.81 -2.73
#